data_AF-A0A6J6SZ36-F1
#
_entry.id   AF-A0A6J6SZ36-F1
#
_cell.length_a   1.000
_cell.length_b   1.000
_cell.length_c   1.000
_cell.angle_alpha   90.00
_cell.angle_beta   90.00
_cell.angle_gamma   90.00
#
_symmetry.space_group_name_H-M   'P 1'
#
loop_
_entity.id
_entity.type
_entity.pdbx_description
1 polymer ?
#
loop_
_entity_poly.entity_id
_entity_poly.type
_entity_poly.pdbx_seq_one_letter_code
_entity_poly.pdbx_strand_id
1 'polypeptide(L)'
;MQNSVLATGFPAVSNLAQKTGTVKWALVPIDFSDMHGDVNFRSRVNSQMSMLSDWFNTVSEGKFKVEWVVADKWTTLPGTSSDYKIPFSDSPDRSPAIADFWKKAISETDKSFDYTNIETVNFILPLEQNVVTETLQGFPWDQAVKNYVTNEGKISSFSIPGVFMNQDGRQYWSYWAHEFGHAMGMPHIGSSRTPNEFLSLDLMGSQDGYTRELSGWLRFVAGWLDDEKVYCKELANLNKTDLTLAPLSSTSSGIKMVVVPISETKALIVESRRETKFSCKMPTKKNGVLAYLYDATQSHGENFLIPVTPKGRSAEGSSDCPVNQYPDPILHEGEKINIEGVTIEVLESLNYDRIRISKAS
;
A
#
# COMPACT_ATOMS: atom_id res chain seq x y z
N MET A 1 18.98 7.19 16.13
CA MET A 1 17.78 7.24 15.28
C MET A 1 18.15 7.97 14.00
N GLN A 2 18.41 7.22 12.94
CA GLN A 2 18.64 7.79 11.61
C GLN A 2 17.25 8.15 11.09
N ASN A 3 16.98 9.43 10.80
CA ASN A 3 15.69 9.86 10.27
C ASN A 3 15.51 9.27 8.87
N SER A 4 14.93 8.07 8.81
CA SER A 4 14.38 7.52 7.57
C SER A 4 13.35 8.52 7.05
N VAL A 5 13.38 8.77 5.74
CA VAL A 5 12.39 9.61 5.04
C VAL A 5 10.98 9.02 5.17
N LEU A 6 10.87 7.73 5.53
CA LEU A 6 9.63 6.99 5.73
C LEU A 6 9.58 6.47 7.17
N ALA A 7 8.59 6.91 7.96
CA ALA A 7 8.47 6.56 9.37
C ALA A 7 7.55 5.35 9.59
N THR A 8 7.97 4.41 10.45
CA THR A 8 7.20 3.22 10.84
C THR A 8 6.24 3.46 12.00
N GLY A 9 6.31 4.64 12.63
CA GLY A 9 5.54 5.03 13.81
C GLY A 9 5.51 6.55 13.99
N PHE A 10 5.22 7.01 15.21
CA PHE A 10 5.16 8.45 15.53
C PHE A 10 6.53 9.03 15.92
N PRO A 11 6.78 10.33 15.63
CA PRO A 11 5.95 11.23 14.84
C PRO A 11 5.95 10.82 13.36
N ALA A 12 4.77 10.92 12.73
CA ALA A 12 4.65 10.64 11.31
C ALA A 12 5.42 11.67 10.46
N VAL A 13 5.91 11.23 9.30
CA VAL A 13 6.59 12.12 8.35
C VAL A 13 5.59 13.17 7.83
N SER A 14 5.97 14.43 7.94
CA SER A 14 5.29 15.57 7.33
C SER A 14 6.08 16.09 6.13
N ASN A 15 5.41 16.75 5.19
CA ASN A 15 5.99 17.44 4.02
C ASN A 15 6.48 16.56 2.85
N LEU A 16 5.79 15.45 2.57
CA LEU A 16 5.93 14.71 1.30
C LEU A 16 4.67 14.94 0.43
N ALA A 17 4.14 13.91 -0.23
CA ALA A 17 2.86 14.00 -0.95
C ALA A 17 1.68 14.21 0.00
N GLN A 18 0.59 14.78 -0.51
CA GLN A 18 -0.63 15.01 0.28
C GLN A 18 -1.26 13.70 0.76
N LYS A 19 -1.66 13.66 2.04
CA LYS A 19 -2.30 12.51 2.70
C LYS A 19 -3.79 12.67 2.94
N THR A 20 -4.34 13.88 2.79
CA THR A 20 -5.74 14.17 3.09
C THR A 20 -6.30 15.16 2.09
N GLY A 21 -7.62 15.24 2.00
CA GLY A 21 -8.32 16.03 1.01
C GLY A 21 -8.49 15.28 -0.31
N THR A 22 -8.80 16.04 -1.35
CA THR A 22 -8.95 15.53 -2.72
C THR A 22 -7.74 15.95 -3.53
N VAL A 23 -7.07 14.97 -4.14
CA VAL A 23 -5.94 15.19 -5.06
C VAL A 23 -6.29 14.77 -6.47
N LYS A 24 -5.66 15.41 -7.45
CA LYS A 24 -5.76 15.00 -8.85
C LYS A 24 -4.57 14.14 -9.23
N TRP A 25 -4.84 13.00 -9.85
CA TRP A 25 -3.83 12.10 -10.39
C TRP A 25 -3.94 12.10 -11.91
N ALA A 26 -2.80 12.17 -12.59
CA ALA A 26 -2.77 12.04 -14.03
C ALA A 26 -2.61 10.57 -14.44
N LEU A 27 -3.36 10.14 -15.44
CA LEU A 27 -3.06 8.93 -16.21
C LEU A 27 -2.70 9.34 -17.64
N VAL A 28 -1.45 9.09 -18.05
CA VAL A 28 -0.92 9.58 -19.33
C VAL A 28 -0.32 8.42 -20.14
N PRO A 29 -0.99 7.96 -21.21
CA PRO A 29 -0.44 6.96 -22.10
C PRO A 29 0.71 7.53 -22.95
N ILE A 30 1.85 6.84 -22.98
CA ILE A 30 3.02 7.22 -23.77
C ILE A 30 3.48 6.03 -24.63
N ASP A 31 3.87 6.29 -25.87
CA ASP A 31 4.31 5.27 -26.82
C ASP A 31 5.59 5.71 -27.56
N PHE A 32 6.03 4.91 -28.54
CA PHE A 32 7.29 5.12 -29.27
C PHE A 32 7.06 5.09 -30.77
N SER A 33 7.99 5.64 -31.54
CA SER A 33 7.84 5.70 -33.02
C SER A 33 7.79 4.33 -33.70
N ASP A 34 8.35 3.30 -33.06
CA ASP A 34 8.43 1.91 -33.51
C ASP A 34 7.50 0.97 -32.73
N MET A 35 6.77 1.49 -31.73
CA MET A 35 5.89 0.72 -30.85
C MET A 35 4.72 1.61 -30.43
N HIS A 36 3.69 1.61 -31.26
CA HIS A 36 2.51 2.46 -31.07
C HIS A 36 1.56 1.95 -29.99
N GLY A 37 0.83 2.89 -29.41
CA GLY A 37 -0.17 2.66 -28.39
C GLY A 37 -1.37 1.81 -28.80
N ASP A 38 -1.96 1.15 -27.80
CA ASP A 38 -3.16 0.35 -27.96
C ASP A 38 -4.38 1.23 -28.32
N VAL A 39 -5.20 0.81 -29.29
CA VAL A 39 -6.37 1.57 -29.78
C VAL A 39 -7.39 1.89 -28.66
N ASN A 40 -7.51 1.03 -27.65
CA ASN A 40 -8.47 1.19 -26.55
C ASN A 40 -7.82 1.01 -25.18
N PHE A 41 -6.77 1.77 -24.87
CA PHE A 41 -6.10 1.67 -23.57
C PHE A 41 -7.05 1.93 -22.38
N ARG A 42 -8.12 2.72 -22.56
CA ARG A 42 -9.08 3.04 -21.49
C ARG A 42 -9.77 1.80 -20.92
N SER A 43 -10.07 0.77 -21.73
CA SER A 43 -10.68 -0.46 -21.21
C SER A 43 -9.79 -1.21 -20.23
N ARG A 44 -8.46 -1.07 -20.34
CA ARG A 44 -7.48 -1.68 -19.43
C ARG A 44 -7.41 -0.96 -18.08
N VAL A 45 -7.63 0.35 -18.05
CA VAL A 45 -7.30 1.21 -16.90
C VAL A 45 -8.52 1.79 -16.19
N ASN A 46 -9.69 1.88 -16.82
CA ASN A 46 -10.88 2.49 -16.20
C ASN A 46 -11.29 1.78 -14.89
N SER A 47 -11.33 0.44 -14.88
CA SER A 47 -11.63 -0.31 -13.66
C SER A 47 -10.51 -0.19 -12.62
N GLN A 48 -9.25 -0.12 -13.06
CA GLN A 48 -8.09 0.06 -12.18
C GLN A 48 -8.14 1.41 -11.46
N MET A 49 -8.40 2.49 -12.20
CA MET A 49 -8.56 3.84 -11.66
C MET A 49 -9.72 3.90 -10.65
N SER A 50 -10.87 3.31 -10.98
CA SER A 50 -12.01 3.22 -10.06
C SER A 50 -11.69 2.42 -8.81
N MET A 51 -11.00 1.28 -8.94
CA MET A 51 -10.58 0.47 -7.79
C MET A 51 -9.62 1.22 -6.88
N LEU A 52 -8.65 1.95 -7.45
CA LEU A 52 -7.71 2.76 -6.67
C LEU A 52 -8.42 3.86 -5.87
N SER A 53 -9.30 4.63 -6.52
CA SER A 53 -10.04 5.71 -5.85
C SER A 53 -10.92 5.15 -4.73
N ASP A 54 -11.60 4.02 -4.98
CA ASP A 54 -12.40 3.35 -3.96
C ASP A 54 -11.54 2.81 -2.81
N TRP A 55 -10.36 2.25 -3.11
CA TRP A 55 -9.46 1.72 -2.10
C TRP A 55 -8.98 2.83 -1.17
N PHE A 56 -8.44 3.92 -1.72
CA PHE A 56 -8.00 5.07 -0.91
C PHE A 56 -9.14 5.67 -0.08
N ASN A 57 -10.32 5.84 -0.67
CA ASN A 57 -11.49 6.34 0.08
C ASN A 57 -11.88 5.39 1.22
N THR A 58 -11.75 4.08 1.03
CA THR A 58 -12.06 3.06 2.04
C THR A 58 -11.02 3.04 3.16
N VAL A 59 -9.73 2.97 2.82
CA VAL A 59 -8.67 2.81 3.84
C VAL A 59 -8.41 4.09 4.62
N SER A 60 -8.70 5.26 4.02
CA SER A 60 -8.57 6.57 4.65
C SER A 60 -9.83 7.03 5.40
N GLU A 61 -10.89 6.22 5.43
CA GLU A 61 -12.20 6.60 5.98
C GLU A 61 -12.76 7.90 5.37
N GLY A 62 -12.55 8.08 4.06
CA GLY A 62 -13.00 9.25 3.30
C GLY A 62 -12.14 10.50 3.45
N LYS A 63 -11.05 10.44 4.23
CA LYS A 63 -10.12 11.56 4.44
C LYS A 63 -9.23 11.84 3.24
N PHE A 64 -9.02 10.87 2.35
CA PHE A 64 -8.23 11.00 1.13
C PHE A 64 -9.00 10.50 -0.08
N LYS A 65 -9.07 11.32 -1.13
CA LYS A 65 -9.80 11.05 -2.36
C LYS A 65 -8.94 11.33 -3.58
N VAL A 66 -9.03 10.45 -4.57
CA VAL A 66 -8.29 10.57 -5.84
C VAL A 66 -9.27 10.86 -6.97
N GLU A 67 -9.08 12.00 -7.62
CA GLU A 67 -9.73 12.36 -8.89
C GLU A 67 -8.77 12.13 -10.06
N TRP A 68 -9.23 11.48 -11.11
CA TRP A 68 -8.39 11.15 -12.26
C TRP A 68 -8.54 12.20 -13.36
N VAL A 69 -7.40 12.70 -13.86
CA VAL A 69 -7.29 13.47 -15.09
C VAL A 69 -6.56 12.59 -16.10
N VAL A 70 -7.23 12.24 -17.20
CA VAL A 70 -6.73 11.19 -18.09
C VAL A 70 -6.54 11.77 -19.48
N ALA A 71 -5.34 11.63 -20.04
CA ALA A 71 -5.09 12.09 -21.40
C ALA A 71 -5.87 11.23 -22.40
N ASP A 72 -6.40 11.83 -23.45
CA ASP A 72 -7.28 11.12 -24.41
C ASP A 72 -6.52 10.36 -25.49
N LYS A 73 -5.23 10.65 -25.67
CA LYS A 73 -4.39 10.11 -26.74
C LYS A 73 -3.02 9.74 -26.21
N TRP A 74 -2.41 8.76 -26.86
CA TRP A 74 -1.01 8.44 -26.68
C TRP A 74 -0.12 9.61 -27.07
N THR A 75 0.90 9.86 -26.27
CA THR A 75 1.99 10.79 -26.61
C THR A 75 3.21 10.00 -27.04
N THR A 76 3.65 10.17 -28.28
CA THR A 76 4.84 9.51 -28.81
C THR A 76 6.10 10.21 -28.32
N LEU A 77 6.91 9.49 -27.55
CA LEU A 77 8.19 9.98 -27.07
C LEU A 77 9.22 10.08 -28.21
N PRO A 78 10.18 11.01 -28.12
CA PRO A 78 11.22 11.15 -29.14
C PRO A 78 12.17 9.94 -29.16
N GLY A 79 12.43 9.39 -30.35
CA GLY A 79 13.29 8.21 -30.52
C GLY A 79 12.51 6.90 -30.56
N THR A 80 13.21 5.79 -30.38
CA THR A 80 12.62 4.44 -30.47
C THR A 80 12.53 3.78 -29.09
N SER A 81 11.71 2.74 -28.98
CA SER A 81 11.49 1.96 -27.76
C SER A 81 12.80 1.46 -27.11
N SER A 82 13.82 1.16 -27.93
CA SER A 82 15.16 0.76 -27.48
C SER A 82 15.90 1.81 -26.67
N ASP A 83 15.63 3.10 -26.90
CA ASP A 83 16.31 4.22 -26.22
C ASP A 83 15.86 4.34 -24.75
N TYR A 84 14.76 3.67 -24.39
CA TYR A 84 14.10 3.76 -23.09
C TYR A 84 14.16 2.44 -22.30
N LYS A 85 14.96 1.46 -22.74
CA LYS A 85 14.94 0.12 -22.17
C LYS A 85 15.47 0.08 -20.73
N ILE A 86 14.63 -0.35 -19.78
CA ILE A 86 14.95 -0.53 -18.37
C ILE A 86 14.63 -1.98 -17.92
N PRO A 87 15.66 -2.82 -17.69
CA PRO A 87 15.45 -4.22 -17.30
C PRO A 87 15.15 -4.44 -15.81
N PHE A 88 15.55 -3.50 -14.94
CA PHE A 88 15.40 -3.63 -13.48
C PHE A 88 14.88 -2.33 -12.88
N SER A 89 13.97 -2.46 -11.91
CA SER A 89 13.46 -1.33 -11.14
C SER A 89 14.53 -0.81 -10.17
N ASP A 90 14.67 0.51 -10.10
CA ASP A 90 15.54 1.20 -9.15
C ASP A 90 15.04 2.64 -8.94
N SER A 91 15.61 3.37 -7.98
CA SER A 91 15.33 4.81 -7.79
C SER A 91 15.98 5.63 -8.92
N PRO A 92 15.33 6.72 -9.37
CA PRO A 92 15.92 7.68 -10.31
C PRO A 92 17.28 8.24 -9.85
N ASP A 93 17.54 8.31 -8.55
CA ASP A 93 18.83 8.79 -8.01
C ASP A 93 19.97 7.79 -8.19
N ARG A 94 19.65 6.48 -8.27
CA ARG A 94 20.62 5.41 -8.53
C ARG A 94 20.70 5.00 -9.99
N SER A 95 19.64 5.24 -10.76
CA SER A 95 19.55 4.90 -12.18
C SER A 95 19.32 6.14 -13.05
N PRO A 96 20.38 6.70 -13.66
CA PRO A 96 20.27 7.83 -14.59
C PRO A 96 19.34 7.57 -15.77
N ALA A 97 19.21 6.31 -16.20
CA ALA A 97 18.31 5.93 -17.29
C ALA A 97 16.83 6.09 -16.91
N ILE A 98 16.46 5.77 -15.66
CA ILE A 98 15.10 6.00 -15.14
C ILE A 98 14.84 7.50 -15.00
N ALA A 99 15.81 8.26 -14.48
CA ALA A 99 15.70 9.72 -14.38
C ALA A 99 15.56 10.39 -15.77
N ASP A 100 16.26 9.90 -16.78
CA ASP A 100 16.17 10.39 -18.16
C ASP A 100 14.83 10.02 -18.81
N PHE A 101 14.34 8.79 -18.60
CA PHE A 101 13.00 8.38 -19.05
C PHE A 101 11.95 9.33 -18.44
N TRP A 102 11.92 9.48 -17.11
CA TRP A 102 11.01 10.40 -16.44
C TRP A 102 11.03 11.79 -17.07
N LYS A 103 12.21 12.41 -17.18
CA LYS A 103 12.37 13.77 -17.73
C LYS A 103 11.86 13.89 -19.16
N LYS A 104 12.19 12.94 -20.03
CA LYS A 104 11.73 12.93 -21.42
C LYS A 104 10.22 12.75 -21.50
N ALA A 105 9.67 11.78 -20.76
CA ALA A 105 8.25 11.49 -20.73
C ALA A 105 7.46 12.72 -20.28
N ILE A 106 7.77 13.25 -19.09
CA ILE A 106 7.05 14.41 -18.54
C ILE A 106 7.21 15.65 -19.45
N SER A 107 8.39 15.90 -20.02
CA SER A 107 8.61 17.06 -20.90
C SER A 107 7.86 16.97 -22.24
N GLU A 108 7.67 15.75 -22.76
CA GLU A 108 6.96 15.56 -24.03
C GLU A 108 5.45 15.67 -23.82
N THR A 109 4.95 15.09 -22.73
CA THR A 109 3.51 15.12 -22.41
C THR A 109 3.04 16.50 -21.97
N ASP A 110 3.88 17.28 -21.28
CA ASP A 110 3.60 18.67 -20.85
C ASP A 110 3.29 19.62 -22.03
N LYS A 111 3.70 19.26 -23.26
CA LYS A 111 3.36 20.03 -24.46
C LYS A 111 1.88 20.01 -24.81
N SER A 112 1.12 19.04 -24.29
CA SER A 112 -0.27 18.80 -24.70
C SER A 112 -1.21 18.39 -23.56
N PHE A 113 -0.69 18.02 -22.39
CA PHE A 113 -1.45 17.66 -21.21
C PHE A 113 -1.26 18.70 -20.12
N ASP A 114 -2.37 19.23 -19.60
CA ASP A 114 -2.36 20.23 -18.52
C ASP A 114 -2.12 19.56 -17.16
N TYR A 115 -0.95 19.80 -16.57
CA TYR A 115 -0.57 19.28 -15.25
C TYR A 115 -1.04 20.14 -14.06
N THR A 116 -1.95 21.09 -14.27
CA THR A 116 -2.47 21.95 -13.21
C THR A 116 -3.06 21.15 -12.04
N ASN A 117 -2.46 21.31 -10.86
CA ASN A 117 -2.81 20.65 -9.60
C ASN A 117 -2.71 19.12 -9.62
N ILE A 118 -1.89 18.54 -10.50
CA ILE A 118 -1.62 17.09 -10.49
C ILE A 118 -0.61 16.76 -9.39
N GLU A 119 -0.98 15.84 -8.50
CA GLU A 119 -0.13 15.36 -7.41
C GLU A 119 0.84 14.28 -7.89
N THR A 120 0.38 13.34 -8.72
CA THR A 120 1.19 12.22 -9.23
C THR A 120 0.82 11.90 -10.67
N VAL A 121 1.80 11.44 -11.44
CA VAL A 121 1.65 11.06 -12.85
C VAL A 121 1.86 9.56 -13.01
N ASN A 122 0.82 8.86 -13.42
CA ASN A 122 0.89 7.44 -13.75
C ASN A 122 0.95 7.31 -15.27
N PHE A 123 2.13 7.00 -15.80
CA PHE A 123 2.25 6.68 -17.21
C PHE A 123 1.82 5.24 -17.48
N ILE A 124 1.33 4.98 -18.67
CA ILE A 124 1.17 3.60 -19.17
C ILE A 124 1.84 3.46 -20.52
N LEU A 125 2.37 2.27 -20.77
CA LEU A 125 3.01 1.88 -22.02
C LEU A 125 2.05 1.00 -22.86
N PRO A 126 2.31 0.81 -24.17
CA PRO A 126 1.59 -0.15 -24.99
C PRO A 126 1.56 -1.53 -24.33
N LEU A 127 0.48 -2.31 -24.50
CA LEU A 127 0.33 -3.59 -23.79
C LEU A 127 1.47 -4.57 -24.09
N GLU A 128 1.89 -4.61 -25.35
CA GLU A 128 2.93 -5.50 -25.86
C GLU A 128 4.35 -4.95 -25.68
N GLN A 129 4.52 -3.90 -24.86
CA GLN A 129 5.82 -3.28 -24.65
C GLN A 129 6.83 -4.25 -24.01
N ASN A 130 8.10 -4.10 -24.39
CA ASN A 130 9.23 -4.83 -23.80
C ASN A 130 10.35 -3.89 -23.31
N VAL A 131 9.99 -2.62 -23.10
CA VAL A 131 10.87 -1.51 -22.73
C VAL A 131 11.17 -1.55 -21.24
N VAL A 132 10.13 -1.67 -20.40
CA VAL A 132 10.23 -1.75 -18.94
C VAL A 132 9.87 -3.17 -18.51
N THR A 133 10.84 -3.92 -17.97
CA THR A 133 10.61 -5.31 -17.54
C THR A 133 9.88 -5.38 -16.19
N GLU A 134 10.36 -4.68 -15.16
CA GLU A 134 9.73 -4.63 -13.83
C GLU A 134 8.71 -3.48 -13.76
N THR A 135 9.05 -2.39 -13.07
CA THR A 135 8.26 -1.17 -12.91
C THR A 135 9.22 0.02 -12.74
N LEU A 136 8.77 1.24 -13.07
CA LEU A 136 9.52 2.47 -12.77
C LEU A 136 8.71 3.35 -11.82
N GLN A 137 9.37 3.94 -10.84
CA GLN A 137 8.74 4.85 -9.89
C GLN A 137 9.72 5.93 -9.47
N GLY A 138 9.20 7.06 -9.02
CA GLY A 138 9.99 8.11 -8.40
C GLY A 138 9.14 8.91 -7.41
N PHE A 139 9.80 9.44 -6.39
CA PHE A 139 9.17 9.96 -5.19
C PHE A 139 9.65 11.39 -4.86
N PRO A 140 9.00 12.09 -3.91
CA PRO A 140 9.33 13.50 -3.62
C PRO A 140 10.76 13.76 -3.14
N TRP A 141 11.49 12.74 -2.72
CA TRP A 141 12.89 12.83 -2.29
C TRP A 141 13.90 12.56 -3.41
N ASP A 142 13.50 11.94 -4.53
CA ASP A 142 14.39 11.67 -5.65
C ASP A 142 14.69 12.99 -6.39
N GLN A 143 15.96 13.27 -6.66
CA GLN A 143 16.41 14.53 -7.28
C GLN A 143 15.78 14.76 -8.65
N ALA A 144 15.57 13.70 -9.42
CA ALA A 144 14.95 13.79 -10.75
C ALA A 144 13.49 14.26 -10.68
N VAL A 145 12.76 13.94 -9.61
CA VAL A 145 11.36 14.35 -9.39
C VAL A 145 11.33 15.69 -8.68
N LYS A 146 12.02 15.81 -7.55
CA LYS A 146 12.07 17.01 -6.69
C LYS A 146 12.47 18.28 -7.44
N ASN A 147 13.41 18.17 -8.38
CA ASN A 147 13.95 19.31 -9.12
C ASN A 147 13.21 19.59 -10.44
N TYR A 148 12.26 18.73 -10.83
CA TYR A 148 11.45 18.95 -12.01
C TYR A 148 10.20 19.76 -11.66
N VAL A 149 9.91 20.79 -12.44
CA VAL A 149 8.73 21.65 -12.30
C VAL A 149 8.15 21.83 -13.69
N THR A 150 6.89 21.44 -13.88
CA THR A 150 6.15 21.72 -15.13
C THR A 150 5.79 23.21 -15.18
N ASN A 151 5.18 23.67 -16.27
CA ASN A 151 4.71 25.05 -16.33
C ASN A 151 3.59 25.34 -15.31
N GLU A 152 2.89 24.31 -14.86
CA GLU A 152 1.73 24.37 -13.98
C GLU A 152 2.07 24.07 -12.51
N GLY A 153 3.21 23.43 -12.23
CA GLY A 153 3.67 23.22 -10.86
C GLY A 153 4.56 22.00 -10.65
N LYS A 154 4.67 21.61 -9.39
CA LYS A 154 5.45 20.43 -8.98
C LYS A 154 4.58 19.19 -9.01
N ILE A 155 5.20 18.08 -9.41
CA ILE A 155 4.66 16.73 -9.28
C ILE A 155 5.37 16.03 -8.12
N SER A 156 4.62 15.37 -7.23
CA SER A 156 5.18 14.68 -6.07
C SER A 156 5.80 13.34 -6.42
N SER A 157 5.22 12.61 -7.37
CA SER A 157 5.68 11.26 -7.74
C SER A 157 5.28 10.86 -9.15
N PHE A 158 5.88 9.79 -9.65
CA PHE A 158 5.44 9.12 -10.88
C PHE A 158 5.51 7.61 -10.77
N SER A 159 4.76 6.92 -11.63
CA SER A 159 4.85 5.47 -11.81
C SER A 159 4.71 5.06 -13.28
N ILE A 160 5.34 3.95 -13.66
CA ILE A 160 5.21 3.30 -14.97
C ILE A 160 5.13 1.79 -14.74
N PRO A 161 3.97 1.14 -14.96
CA PRO A 161 3.88 -0.31 -14.92
C PRO A 161 4.65 -0.91 -16.11
N GLY A 162 5.54 -1.87 -15.84
CA GLY A 162 6.22 -2.63 -16.88
C GLY A 162 5.55 -3.98 -17.16
N VAL A 163 6.28 -4.86 -17.86
CA VAL A 163 5.81 -6.20 -18.25
C VAL A 163 5.39 -7.01 -17.03
N PHE A 164 6.09 -6.84 -15.91
CA PHE A 164 5.76 -7.50 -14.65
C PHE A 164 4.30 -7.28 -14.25
N MET A 165 3.77 -6.06 -14.39
CA MET A 165 2.39 -5.75 -14.01
C MET A 165 1.33 -6.26 -15.00
N ASN A 166 1.75 -6.77 -16.17
CA ASN A 166 0.87 -7.37 -17.18
C ASN A 166 0.68 -8.88 -16.99
N GLN A 167 1.38 -9.50 -16.03
CA GLN A 167 1.22 -10.93 -15.75
C GLN A 167 -0.13 -11.22 -15.08
N ASP A 168 -0.62 -12.44 -15.27
CA ASP A 168 -1.88 -12.90 -14.69
C ASP A 168 -1.95 -12.72 -13.17
N GLY A 169 -3.09 -12.26 -12.68
CA GLY A 169 -3.35 -12.03 -11.25
C GLY A 169 -2.74 -10.74 -10.68
N ARG A 170 -2.09 -9.91 -11.50
CA ARG A 170 -1.56 -8.60 -11.10
C ARG A 170 -2.48 -7.47 -11.57
N GLN A 171 -2.46 -6.37 -10.82
CA GLN A 171 -3.38 -5.26 -11.05
C GLN A 171 -2.68 -3.92 -10.84
N TYR A 172 -2.82 -3.00 -11.80
CA TYR A 172 -2.17 -1.70 -11.78
C TYR A 172 -2.60 -0.85 -10.58
N TRP A 173 -3.88 -0.91 -10.20
CA TRP A 173 -4.40 -0.10 -9.09
C TRP A 173 -3.62 -0.33 -7.80
N SER A 174 -3.25 -1.57 -7.53
CA SER A 174 -2.56 -1.95 -6.29
C SER A 174 -1.11 -1.48 -6.28
N TYR A 175 -0.45 -1.54 -7.43
CA TYR A 175 0.89 -1.01 -7.64
C TYR A 175 0.90 0.51 -7.48
N TRP A 176 -0.01 1.21 -8.16
CA TRP A 176 -0.14 2.66 -8.02
C TRP A 176 -0.41 3.09 -6.58
N ALA A 177 -1.27 2.36 -5.85
CA ALA A 177 -1.54 2.63 -4.45
C ALA A 177 -0.33 2.36 -3.53
N HIS A 178 0.42 1.27 -3.78
CA HIS A 178 1.66 0.94 -3.05
C HIS A 178 2.72 2.04 -3.22
N GLU A 179 3.04 2.39 -4.47
CA GLU A 179 4.06 3.41 -4.74
C GLU A 179 3.64 4.79 -4.20
N PHE A 180 2.37 5.16 -4.34
CA PHE A 180 1.92 6.42 -3.75
C PHE A 180 1.90 6.40 -2.22
N GLY A 181 1.71 5.24 -1.59
CA GLY A 181 1.94 5.05 -0.16
C GLY A 181 3.33 5.54 0.25
N HIS A 182 4.37 5.16 -0.49
CA HIS A 182 5.73 5.68 -0.29
C HIS A 182 5.82 7.19 -0.56
N ALA A 183 5.22 7.70 -1.64
CA ALA A 183 5.20 9.13 -1.92
C ALA A 183 4.59 9.95 -0.77
N MET A 184 3.61 9.41 -0.06
CA MET A 184 3.04 10.01 1.14
C MET A 184 3.90 9.81 2.39
N GLY A 185 4.87 8.90 2.40
CA GLY A 185 5.74 8.67 3.56
C GLY A 185 5.46 7.39 4.33
N MET A 186 4.65 6.47 3.78
CA MET A 186 4.47 5.14 4.36
C MET A 186 5.69 4.26 4.03
N PRO A 187 6.24 3.53 5.00
CA PRO A 187 7.38 2.65 4.78
C PRO A 187 6.97 1.32 4.18
N HIS A 188 7.86 0.73 3.38
CA HIS A 188 7.75 -0.67 2.96
C HIS A 188 7.95 -1.62 4.17
N ILE A 189 7.04 -2.58 4.34
CA ILE A 189 7.10 -3.59 5.42
C ILE A 189 7.98 -4.75 4.97
N GLY A 190 9.14 -4.89 5.61
CA GLY A 190 10.17 -5.85 5.22
C GLY A 190 10.81 -5.51 3.87
N SER A 191 11.68 -6.42 3.39
CA SER A 191 12.41 -6.23 2.14
C SER A 191 11.50 -6.37 0.92
N SER A 192 11.71 -5.54 -0.10
CA SER A 192 11.00 -5.65 -1.39
C SER A 192 11.44 -6.84 -2.24
N ARG A 193 12.58 -7.47 -1.91
CA ARG A 193 13.17 -8.59 -2.65
C ARG A 193 13.10 -9.91 -1.90
N THR A 194 12.68 -9.91 -0.63
CA THR A 194 12.66 -11.10 0.21
C THR A 194 11.32 -11.21 0.91
N PRO A 195 10.59 -12.34 0.75
CA PRO A 195 9.33 -12.54 1.45
C PRO A 195 9.49 -12.42 2.96
N ASN A 196 8.48 -11.85 3.60
CA ASN A 196 8.35 -11.80 5.05
C ASN A 196 6.92 -12.21 5.46
N GLU A 197 6.73 -12.43 6.75
CA GLU A 197 5.48 -12.98 7.29
C GLU A 197 4.29 -12.02 7.16
N PHE A 198 4.54 -10.71 7.17
CA PHE A 198 3.49 -9.68 7.08
C PHE A 198 3.25 -9.21 5.64
N LEU A 199 4.08 -9.66 4.69
CA LEU A 199 4.13 -9.20 3.30
C LEU A 199 2.75 -9.18 2.62
N SER A 200 1.96 -10.25 2.80
CA SER A 200 0.66 -10.40 2.14
C SER A 200 -0.52 -9.82 2.94
N LEU A 201 -0.25 -9.35 4.16
CA LEU A 201 -1.24 -8.80 5.10
C LEU A 201 -1.40 -7.28 4.98
N ASP A 202 -0.50 -6.61 4.27
CA ASP A 202 -0.54 -5.17 4.10
C ASP A 202 -0.11 -4.78 2.67
N LEU A 203 -0.82 -3.84 2.05
CA LEU A 203 -0.46 -3.34 0.72
C LEU A 203 0.97 -2.78 0.69
N MET A 204 1.46 -2.17 1.77
CA MET A 204 2.83 -1.66 1.90
C MET A 204 3.87 -2.76 2.15
N GLY A 205 3.45 -3.99 2.41
CA GLY A 205 4.33 -5.16 2.37
C GLY A 205 4.46 -5.69 0.95
N SER A 206 3.33 -5.84 0.25
CA SER A 206 3.32 -6.16 -1.17
C SER A 206 2.04 -5.68 -1.81
N GLN A 207 2.20 -4.97 -2.92
CA GLN A 207 1.11 -4.62 -3.81
C GLN A 207 0.31 -5.86 -4.20
N ASP A 208 0.92 -7.05 -4.26
CA ASP A 208 0.30 -8.30 -4.71
C ASP A 208 -0.38 -9.12 -3.60
N GLY A 209 -0.21 -8.73 -2.33
CA GLY A 209 -0.67 -9.47 -1.15
C GLY A 209 -2.17 -9.82 -1.17
N TYR A 210 -2.56 -10.96 -0.60
CA TYR A 210 -3.95 -11.44 -0.73
C TYR A 210 -4.98 -10.55 -0.04
N THR A 211 -4.60 -9.82 1.01
CA THR A 211 -5.55 -8.95 1.73
C THR A 211 -5.91 -7.70 0.92
N ARG A 212 -4.92 -7.16 0.19
CA ARG A 212 -4.93 -5.84 -0.48
C ARG A 212 -5.48 -4.74 0.44
N GLU A 213 -5.02 -4.75 1.68
CA GLU A 213 -5.53 -3.91 2.75
C GLU A 213 -4.36 -3.17 3.43
N LEU A 214 -4.60 -2.00 4.02
CA LEU A 214 -3.63 -1.27 4.84
C LEU A 214 -3.88 -1.57 6.33
N SER A 215 -2.84 -1.94 7.08
CA SER A 215 -2.93 -2.23 8.51
C SER A 215 -3.49 -1.03 9.29
N GLY A 216 -4.18 -1.33 10.40
CA GLY A 216 -4.69 -0.30 11.31
C GLY A 216 -3.58 0.59 11.82
N TRP A 217 -2.38 0.02 12.06
CA TRP A 217 -1.21 0.77 12.49
C TRP A 217 -0.80 1.84 11.46
N LEU A 218 -0.62 1.47 10.19
CA LEU A 218 -0.21 2.44 9.16
C LEU A 218 -1.31 3.47 8.88
N ARG A 219 -2.59 3.10 8.98
CA ARG A 219 -3.71 4.07 8.93
C ARG A 219 -3.66 5.05 10.10
N PHE A 220 -3.34 4.58 11.30
CA PHE A 220 -3.24 5.42 12.49
C PHE A 220 -2.06 6.40 12.39
N VAL A 221 -0.88 5.91 12.02
CA VAL A 221 0.31 6.75 11.78
C VAL A 221 0.07 7.77 10.65
N ALA A 222 -0.72 7.42 9.62
CA ALA A 222 -1.08 8.34 8.55
C ALA A 222 -2.13 9.40 8.95
N GLY A 223 -2.71 9.32 10.15
CA GLY A 223 -3.82 10.18 10.59
C GLY A 223 -5.16 9.82 9.95
N TRP A 224 -5.28 8.63 9.36
CA TRP A 224 -6.49 8.16 8.71
C TRP A 224 -7.45 7.47 9.68
N LEU A 225 -6.94 6.87 10.74
CA LEU A 225 -7.76 6.33 11.82
C LEU A 225 -7.82 7.33 12.98
N ASP A 226 -9.03 7.76 13.36
CA ASP A 226 -9.21 8.71 14.47
C ASP A 226 -8.90 8.08 15.83
N ASP A 227 -8.41 8.89 16.78
CA ASP A 227 -8.03 8.45 18.13
C ASP A 227 -9.17 7.73 18.86
N GLU A 228 -10.43 8.15 18.68
CA GLU A 228 -11.57 7.52 19.34
C GLU A 228 -11.86 6.09 18.84
N LYS A 229 -11.30 5.71 17.68
CA LYS A 229 -11.40 4.36 17.11
C LYS A 229 -10.28 3.45 17.59
N VAL A 230 -9.33 3.97 18.38
CA VAL A 230 -8.18 3.23 18.90
C VAL A 230 -8.33 3.03 20.41
N TYR A 231 -8.49 1.79 20.83
CA TYR A 231 -8.40 1.44 22.24
C TYR A 231 -6.92 1.22 22.61
N CYS A 232 -6.33 2.17 23.35
CA CYS A 232 -4.95 2.07 23.77
C CYS A 232 -4.84 1.90 25.30
N LYS A 233 -4.18 0.81 25.75
CA LYS A 233 -3.86 0.58 27.17
C LYS A 233 -2.52 -0.12 27.33
N GLU A 234 -1.64 0.47 28.14
CA GLU A 234 -0.37 -0.15 28.52
C GLU A 234 -0.56 -1.50 29.19
N LEU A 235 0.35 -2.43 28.94
CA LEU A 235 0.35 -3.77 29.52
C LEU A 235 0.24 -3.73 31.06
N ALA A 236 0.98 -2.83 31.71
CA ALA A 236 0.96 -2.68 33.18
C ALA A 236 -0.43 -2.38 33.74
N ASN A 237 -1.27 -1.70 32.95
CA ASN A 237 -2.61 -1.26 33.33
C ASN A 237 -3.72 -2.11 32.68
N LEU A 238 -3.35 -3.20 31.99
CA LEU A 238 -4.31 -4.05 31.30
C LEU A 238 -5.08 -4.93 32.30
N ASN A 239 -6.38 -4.69 32.40
CA ASN A 239 -7.33 -5.57 33.08
C ASN A 239 -8.02 -6.49 32.07
N LYS A 240 -8.64 -7.57 32.58
CA LYS A 240 -9.51 -8.43 31.76
C LYS A 240 -10.66 -7.59 31.19
N THR A 241 -10.65 -7.38 29.87
CA THR A 241 -11.55 -6.47 29.18
C THR A 241 -12.13 -7.16 27.95
N ASP A 242 -13.45 -7.13 27.81
CA ASP A 242 -14.13 -7.54 26.59
C ASP A 242 -14.34 -6.30 25.70
N LEU A 243 -13.97 -6.39 24.43
CA LEU A 243 -14.08 -5.31 23.45
C LEU A 243 -14.80 -5.83 22.20
N THR A 244 -15.53 -4.94 21.54
CA THR A 244 -16.10 -5.21 20.22
C THR A 244 -15.35 -4.39 19.19
N LEU A 245 -14.74 -5.07 18.22
CA LEU A 245 -14.00 -4.49 17.12
C LEU A 245 -14.90 -4.37 15.88
N ALA A 246 -15.01 -3.16 15.36
CA ALA A 246 -15.52 -2.90 14.03
C ALA A 246 -14.48 -3.31 12.98
N PRO A 247 -14.88 -3.97 11.88
CA PRO A 247 -13.96 -4.30 10.80
C PRO A 247 -13.24 -3.08 10.25
N LEU A 248 -11.93 -3.18 10.03
CA LEU A 248 -11.08 -2.06 9.67
C LEU A 248 -11.57 -1.32 8.40
N SER A 249 -11.97 -2.08 7.38
CA SER A 249 -12.46 -1.60 6.07
C SER A 249 -13.94 -1.22 6.06
N SER A 250 -14.67 -1.37 7.17
CA SER A 250 -16.08 -0.94 7.26
C SER A 250 -16.19 0.56 7.51
N THR A 251 -17.34 1.17 7.23
CA THR A 251 -17.65 2.56 7.64
C THR A 251 -18.26 2.64 9.04
N SER A 252 -18.34 1.51 9.75
CA SER A 252 -18.94 1.43 11.07
C SER A 252 -18.18 2.25 12.10
N SER A 253 -18.93 2.86 13.01
CA SER A 253 -18.39 3.49 14.23
C SER A 253 -17.90 2.44 15.23
N GLY A 254 -17.03 2.85 16.15
CA GLY A 254 -16.55 2.02 17.25
C GLY A 254 -15.04 1.79 17.19
N ILE A 255 -14.55 0.96 18.09
CA ILE A 255 -13.13 0.60 18.15
C ILE A 255 -12.78 -0.26 16.94
N LYS A 256 -11.75 0.12 16.19
CA LYS A 256 -11.24 -0.63 15.04
C LYS A 256 -9.88 -1.28 15.28
N MET A 257 -9.12 -0.70 16.21
CA MET A 257 -7.79 -1.17 16.55
C MET A 257 -7.60 -1.12 18.06
N VAL A 258 -6.97 -2.15 18.61
CA VAL A 258 -6.43 -2.16 19.96
C VAL A 258 -4.93 -2.03 19.87
N VAL A 259 -4.35 -1.20 20.72
CA VAL A 259 -2.91 -1.06 20.90
C VAL A 259 -2.58 -1.32 22.37
N VAL A 260 -1.72 -2.28 22.62
CA VAL A 260 -1.17 -2.58 23.95
C VAL A 260 0.34 -2.33 23.91
N PRO A 261 0.82 -1.15 24.36
CA PRO A 261 2.24 -0.94 24.59
C PRO A 261 2.79 -1.97 25.58
N ILE A 262 3.80 -2.73 25.15
CA ILE A 262 4.48 -3.78 25.92
C ILE A 262 5.74 -3.21 26.57
N SER A 263 6.50 -2.40 25.82
CA SER A 263 7.70 -1.69 26.26
C SER A 263 7.81 -0.35 25.51
N GLU A 264 8.89 0.40 25.74
CA GLU A 264 9.18 1.64 25.02
C GLU A 264 9.29 1.45 23.50
N THR A 265 9.63 0.25 23.03
CA THR A 265 9.89 -0.03 21.61
C THR A 265 8.98 -1.11 21.02
N LYS A 266 8.04 -1.67 21.78
CA LYS A 266 7.20 -2.77 21.32
C LYS A 266 5.75 -2.57 21.71
N ALA A 267 4.85 -2.80 20.76
CA ALA A 267 3.40 -2.80 21.01
C ALA A 267 2.76 -4.03 20.36
N LEU A 268 1.72 -4.57 21.01
CA LEU A 268 0.82 -5.54 20.41
C LEU A 268 -0.38 -4.81 19.82
N ILE A 269 -0.70 -5.13 18.58
CA ILE A 269 -1.79 -4.52 17.83
C ILE A 269 -2.79 -5.61 17.47
N VAL A 270 -4.08 -5.30 17.64
CA VAL A 270 -5.17 -6.22 17.34
C VAL A 270 -6.23 -5.49 16.53
N GLU A 271 -6.64 -6.06 15.42
CA GLU A 271 -7.62 -5.47 14.52
C GLU A 271 -8.54 -6.52 13.90
N SER A 272 -9.76 -6.10 13.54
CA SER A 272 -10.73 -6.94 12.85
C SER A 272 -10.55 -6.84 11.33
N ARG A 273 -10.31 -7.97 10.67
CA ARG A 273 -10.10 -8.11 9.23
C ARG A 273 -11.29 -8.79 8.58
N ARG A 274 -11.66 -8.31 7.39
CA ARG A 274 -12.66 -8.95 6.54
C ARG A 274 -12.14 -8.94 5.10
N GLU A 275 -12.43 -10.01 4.37
CA GLU A 275 -12.29 -10.01 2.92
C GLU A 275 -13.21 -8.94 2.33
N THR A 276 -12.66 -8.17 1.41
CA THR A 276 -13.38 -7.11 0.70
C THR A 276 -13.35 -7.36 -0.80
N LYS A 277 -13.95 -6.47 -1.58
CA LYS A 277 -13.82 -6.49 -3.05
C LYS A 277 -12.38 -6.32 -3.54
N PHE A 278 -11.46 -5.89 -2.68
CA PHE A 278 -10.04 -5.75 -3.01
C PHE A 278 -9.27 -7.04 -2.78
N SER A 279 -9.77 -7.95 -1.95
CA SER A 279 -9.05 -9.14 -1.53
C SER A 279 -9.02 -10.20 -2.62
N CYS A 280 -7.93 -10.97 -2.65
CA CYS A 280 -7.79 -12.17 -3.47
C CYS A 280 -8.56 -13.34 -2.86
N LYS A 281 -8.83 -14.37 -3.66
CA LYS A 281 -9.46 -15.61 -3.19
C LYS A 281 -8.44 -16.49 -2.49
N MET A 282 -8.76 -16.85 -1.25
CA MET A 282 -7.98 -17.76 -0.42
C MET A 282 -8.80 -19.02 -0.08
N PRO A 283 -8.15 -20.18 0.17
CA PRO A 283 -8.84 -21.40 0.59
C PRO A 283 -9.62 -21.23 1.90
N THR A 284 -8.99 -20.61 2.90
CA THR A 284 -9.63 -20.25 4.16
C THR A 284 -10.00 -18.78 4.14
N LYS A 285 -11.26 -18.47 4.45
CA LYS A 285 -11.74 -17.09 4.53
C LYS A 285 -10.97 -16.29 5.57
N LYS A 286 -10.46 -15.11 5.19
CA LYS A 286 -9.67 -14.23 6.06
C LYS A 286 -10.53 -13.25 6.87
N ASN A 287 -11.63 -13.74 7.42
CA ASN A 287 -12.58 -12.98 8.26
C ASN A 287 -12.35 -13.32 9.73
N GLY A 288 -11.79 -12.39 10.50
CA GLY A 288 -11.57 -12.58 11.93
C GLY A 288 -10.58 -11.56 12.47
N VAL A 289 -9.87 -11.92 13.53
CA VAL A 289 -9.00 -11.02 14.27
C VAL A 289 -7.54 -11.24 13.90
N LEU A 290 -6.86 -10.21 13.42
CA LEU A 290 -5.42 -10.22 13.23
C LEU A 290 -4.73 -9.62 14.46
N ALA A 291 -3.76 -10.33 15.01
CA ALA A 291 -2.88 -9.83 16.07
C ALA A 291 -1.43 -9.80 15.56
N TYR A 292 -0.72 -8.72 15.83
CA TYR A 292 0.66 -8.53 15.36
C TYR A 292 1.46 -7.61 16.29
N LEU A 293 2.78 -7.81 16.30
CA LEU A 293 3.71 -6.96 17.04
C LEU A 293 4.19 -5.83 16.14
N TYR A 294 4.26 -4.63 16.71
CA TYR A 294 5.01 -3.50 16.19
C TYR A 294 6.35 -3.39 16.94
N ASP A 295 7.44 -3.23 16.19
CA ASP A 295 8.79 -3.00 16.71
C ASP A 295 9.34 -1.64 16.22
N ALA A 296 9.43 -0.68 17.14
CA ALA A 296 9.91 0.67 16.87
C ALA A 296 11.43 0.75 16.65
N THR A 297 12.17 -0.34 16.85
CA THR A 297 13.61 -0.40 16.53
C THR A 297 13.86 -0.66 15.04
N GLN A 298 12.83 -1.07 14.30
CA GLN A 298 12.89 -1.40 12.88
C GLN A 298 12.39 -0.22 12.02
N SER A 299 12.93 -0.12 10.81
CA SER A 299 12.69 0.97 9.87
C SER A 299 12.08 0.49 8.55
N HIS A 300 11.96 1.41 7.59
CA HIS A 300 11.62 1.10 6.21
C HIS A 300 12.51 -0.01 5.63
N GLY A 301 11.89 -1.03 5.03
CA GLY A 301 12.60 -2.18 4.47
C GLY A 301 12.87 -3.30 5.49
N GLU A 302 12.54 -3.08 6.77
CA GLU A 302 12.69 -4.04 7.85
C GLU A 302 11.32 -4.53 8.35
N ASN A 303 11.31 -5.63 9.11
CA ASN A 303 10.08 -6.28 9.55
C ASN A 303 9.53 -5.62 10.83
N PHE A 304 9.08 -4.36 10.72
CA PHE A 304 8.54 -3.61 11.86
C PHE A 304 7.12 -4.04 12.26
N LEU A 305 6.42 -4.81 11.42
CA LEU A 305 5.16 -5.50 11.75
C LEU A 305 5.35 -7.01 11.61
N ILE A 306 4.99 -7.77 12.65
CA ILE A 306 5.21 -9.22 12.72
C ILE A 306 3.91 -9.91 13.15
N PRO A 307 3.30 -10.76 12.32
CA PRO A 307 2.01 -11.37 12.65
C PRO A 307 2.16 -12.46 13.70
N VAL A 308 1.16 -12.63 14.56
CA VAL A 308 1.10 -13.74 15.51
C VAL A 308 0.27 -14.87 14.91
N THR A 309 0.95 -15.84 14.34
CA THR A 309 0.31 -16.97 13.64
C THR A 309 0.05 -18.14 14.60
N PRO A 310 -1.19 -18.65 14.70
CA PRO A 310 -1.48 -19.86 15.48
C PRO A 310 -0.72 -21.09 14.97
N LYS A 311 -0.25 -21.92 15.91
CA LYS A 311 0.54 -23.11 15.58
C LYS A 311 -0.29 -24.16 14.83
N GLY A 312 0.38 -24.94 13.98
CA GLY A 312 -0.21 -26.09 13.29
C GLY A 312 -1.03 -25.76 12.05
N ARG A 313 -1.02 -24.51 11.59
CA ARG A 313 -1.66 -24.09 10.35
C ARG A 313 -0.76 -24.35 9.14
N SER A 314 -1.35 -24.91 8.09
CA SER A 314 -0.67 -25.12 6.81
C SER A 314 -0.56 -23.80 6.04
N ALA A 315 0.50 -23.66 5.25
CA ALA A 315 0.64 -22.53 4.35
C ALA A 315 -0.40 -22.58 3.22
N GLU A 316 -0.99 -21.44 2.90
CA GLU A 316 -2.00 -21.30 1.85
C GLU A 316 -1.55 -20.29 0.79
N GLY A 317 -1.85 -20.58 -0.48
CA GLY A 317 -1.72 -19.64 -1.59
C GLY A 317 -3.07 -19.11 -2.05
N SER A 318 -3.06 -18.23 -3.06
CA SER A 318 -4.26 -17.72 -3.71
C SER A 318 -4.47 -18.37 -5.07
N SER A 319 -5.74 -18.46 -5.49
CA SER A 319 -6.10 -18.94 -6.84
C SER A 319 -6.06 -17.87 -7.93
N ASP A 320 -6.04 -16.58 -7.56
CA ASP A 320 -6.20 -15.46 -8.49
C ASP A 320 -5.19 -14.32 -8.27
N CYS A 321 -4.25 -14.48 -7.34
CA CYS A 321 -3.15 -13.55 -7.11
C CYS A 321 -1.81 -14.27 -6.92
N PRO A 322 -0.68 -13.69 -7.36
CA PRO A 322 0.65 -14.30 -7.26
C PRO A 322 1.27 -14.12 -5.85
N VAL A 323 0.61 -14.66 -4.82
CA VAL A 323 1.01 -14.49 -3.42
C VAL A 323 1.99 -15.55 -2.95
N ASN A 324 2.93 -15.16 -2.09
CA ASN A 324 3.74 -16.13 -1.36
C ASN A 324 2.87 -16.91 -0.38
N GLN A 325 3.04 -18.23 -0.35
CA GLN A 325 2.27 -19.07 0.57
C GLN A 325 2.67 -18.78 2.01
N TYR A 326 1.67 -18.57 2.87
CA TYR A 326 1.89 -18.33 4.29
C TYR A 326 0.75 -18.96 5.11
N PRO A 327 1.01 -19.48 6.32
CA PRO A 327 -0.05 -19.98 7.17
C PRO A 327 -1.03 -18.88 7.56
N ASP A 328 -2.32 -19.21 7.70
CA ASP A 328 -3.33 -18.25 8.10
C ASP A 328 -2.98 -17.62 9.47
N PRO A 329 -2.84 -16.29 9.62
CA PRO A 329 -2.61 -15.65 10.92
C PRO A 329 -3.90 -15.16 11.58
N ILE A 330 -5.06 -15.28 10.92
CA ILE A 330 -6.33 -14.76 11.43
C ILE A 330 -6.88 -15.64 12.56
N LEU A 331 -7.14 -15.07 13.71
CA LEU A 331 -7.83 -15.73 14.81
C LEU A 331 -9.34 -15.76 14.53
N HIS A 332 -9.92 -16.94 14.68
CA HIS A 332 -11.33 -17.26 14.50
C HIS A 332 -12.00 -17.46 15.87
N GLU A 333 -13.33 -17.52 15.88
CA GLU A 333 -14.12 -17.69 17.09
C GLU A 333 -13.66 -18.89 17.93
N GLY A 334 -13.51 -18.68 19.24
CA GLY A 334 -13.04 -19.67 20.21
C GLY A 334 -11.52 -19.83 20.27
N GLU A 335 -10.76 -19.24 19.34
CA GLU A 335 -9.31 -19.29 19.38
C GLU A 335 -8.71 -18.27 20.36
N LYS A 336 -7.56 -18.65 20.91
CA LYS A 336 -6.83 -17.87 21.90
C LYS A 336 -5.33 -17.96 21.65
N ILE A 337 -4.65 -16.83 21.83
CA ILE A 337 -3.18 -16.74 21.81
C ILE A 337 -2.66 -16.05 23.06
N ASN A 338 -1.42 -16.36 23.42
CA ASN A 338 -0.64 -15.65 24.44
C ASN A 338 0.63 -15.13 23.78
N ILE A 339 0.87 -13.82 23.87
CA ILE A 339 2.01 -13.17 23.25
C ILE A 339 2.48 -12.01 24.14
N GLU A 340 3.77 -11.96 24.45
CA GLU A 340 4.39 -10.82 25.16
C GLU A 340 3.63 -10.40 26.44
N GLY A 341 3.14 -11.38 27.21
CA GLY A 341 2.41 -11.12 28.46
C GLY A 341 0.94 -10.72 28.28
N VAL A 342 0.39 -10.76 27.07
CA VAL A 342 -1.03 -10.52 26.76
C VAL A 342 -1.70 -11.81 26.29
N THR A 343 -2.89 -12.08 26.80
CA THR A 343 -3.82 -13.06 26.25
C THR A 343 -4.85 -12.35 25.37
N ILE A 344 -5.07 -12.86 24.14
CA ILE A 344 -6.19 -12.47 23.28
C ILE A 344 -7.05 -13.71 23.04
N GLU A 345 -8.35 -13.59 23.27
CA GLU A 345 -9.37 -14.62 23.01
C GLU A 345 -10.46 -14.03 22.11
N VAL A 346 -10.80 -14.72 21.01
CA VAL A 346 -11.93 -14.32 20.14
C VAL A 346 -13.20 -14.98 20.67
N LEU A 347 -14.10 -14.18 21.22
CA LEU A 347 -15.34 -14.66 21.84
C LEU A 347 -16.45 -14.89 20.81
N GLU A 348 -16.50 -14.07 19.76
CA GLU A 348 -17.51 -14.11 18.70
C GLU A 348 -16.93 -13.46 17.43
N SER A 349 -17.17 -14.06 16.25
CA SER A 349 -16.73 -13.52 14.95
C SER A 349 -17.89 -13.48 13.95
N LEU A 350 -18.56 -12.33 13.86
CA LEU A 350 -19.70 -12.11 12.95
C LEU A 350 -19.44 -10.87 12.07
N ASN A 351 -20.37 -9.91 12.05
CA ASN A 351 -20.17 -8.60 11.41
C ASN A 351 -19.18 -7.72 12.18
N TYR A 352 -19.01 -8.01 13.47
CA TYR A 352 -18.03 -7.43 14.38
C TYR A 352 -17.31 -8.58 15.06
N ASP A 353 -16.10 -8.34 15.57
CA ASP A 353 -15.39 -9.31 16.40
C ASP A 353 -15.48 -8.90 17.86
N ARG A 354 -16.00 -9.78 18.71
CA ARG A 354 -15.90 -9.59 20.15
C ARG A 354 -14.66 -10.32 20.65
N ILE A 355 -13.73 -9.57 21.23
CA ILE A 355 -12.50 -10.13 21.79
C ILE A 355 -12.45 -9.91 23.29
N ARG A 356 -11.64 -10.72 23.95
CA ARG A 356 -11.20 -10.49 25.32
C ARG A 356 -9.69 -10.35 25.35
N ILE A 357 -9.24 -9.27 25.97
CA ILE A 357 -7.83 -9.03 26.25
C ILE A 357 -7.58 -9.05 27.75
N SER A 358 -6.48 -9.67 28.17
CA SER A 358 -6.05 -9.68 29.57
C SER A 358 -4.54 -9.86 29.68
N LYS A 359 -3.96 -9.61 30.86
CA LYS A 359 -2.62 -10.11 31.16
C LYS A 359 -2.59 -11.62 31.07
N ALA A 360 -1.53 -12.17 30.51
CA ALA A 360 -1.23 -13.58 30.57
C ALA A 360 -0.96 -13.98 32.03
N SER A 361 -1.46 -15.14 32.41
CA SER A 361 -1.31 -15.70 33.76
C SER A 361 0.07 -16.33 33.96
#